data_AF-A0A482ZKV4-F1
#
_entry.id   AF-A0A482ZKV4-F1
#
_cell.length_a   1.000
_cell.length_b   1.000
_cell.length_c   1.000
_cell.angle_alpha   90.00
_cell.angle_beta   90.00
_cell.angle_gamma   90.00
#
_symmetry.space_group_name_H-M   'P 1'
#
loop_
_entity.id
_entity.type
_entity.pdbx_description
1 polymer ?
#
loop_
_entity_poly.entity_id
_entity_poly.type
_entity_poly.pdbx_seq_one_letter_code
_entity_poly.pdbx_strand_id
1 'polypeptide(L)'
;MYLEKIKSCNKVPHIDDISDEQKAEICAFIQGAIYYWCQINFDENSNESLNFTGRDLIGGKNRHWKGTPLLCLYKKYSTAGNSDKDSRKLAAIDAGHLLRWVVDNDKRGFCYVEGTSPRAYKWDGTPKDW
;
A
#
# COMPACT_ATOMS: atom_id res chain seq x y z
N MET A 1 -0.17 -2.83 -22.59
CA MET A 1 -0.68 -2.82 -21.21
C MET A 1 -1.08 -1.38 -20.92
N TYR A 2 -2.36 -1.11 -20.65
CA TYR A 2 -2.85 0.25 -20.45
C TYR A 2 -2.59 0.70 -19.00
N LEU A 3 -2.17 1.96 -18.85
CA LEU A 3 -2.00 2.62 -17.55
C LEU A 3 -3.16 3.59 -17.35
N GLU A 4 -3.77 3.57 -16.17
CA GLU A 4 -4.81 4.51 -15.80
C GLU A 4 -4.35 5.42 -14.66
N LYS A 5 -4.65 6.72 -14.78
CA LYS A 5 -4.38 7.71 -13.73
C LYS A 5 -5.30 7.52 -12.53
N ILE A 6 -4.73 7.60 -11.34
CA ILE A 6 -5.46 7.46 -10.08
C ILE A 6 -6.08 8.80 -9.67
N LYS A 7 -7.41 8.82 -9.56
CA LYS A 7 -8.15 9.95 -8.96
C LYS A 7 -8.12 9.88 -7.44
N SER A 8 -8.22 11.02 -6.76
CA SER A 8 -8.22 11.05 -5.30
C SER A 8 -9.43 10.31 -4.71
N CYS A 9 -9.21 9.57 -3.62
CA CYS A 9 -10.27 8.92 -2.85
C CYS A 9 -10.21 9.38 -1.39
N ASN A 10 -10.99 10.39 -1.03
CA ASN A 10 -10.89 11.05 0.28
C ASN A 10 -11.40 10.20 1.47
N LYS A 11 -11.87 8.97 1.25
CA LYS A 11 -12.41 8.12 2.32
C LYS A 11 -11.40 7.01 2.68
N VAL A 12 -10.90 7.06 3.91
CA VAL A 12 -10.10 5.97 4.50
C VAL A 12 -10.93 4.68 4.45
N PRO A 13 -10.38 3.56 3.96
CA PRO A 13 -11.09 2.30 3.96
C PRO A 13 -11.49 1.95 5.40
N HIS A 14 -12.74 1.54 5.57
CA HIS A 14 -13.18 1.03 6.86
C HIS A 14 -12.54 -0.34 7.06
N ILE A 15 -11.74 -0.43 8.12
CA ILE A 15 -11.08 -1.66 8.55
C ILE A 15 -11.46 -1.83 10.02
N ASP A 16 -12.24 -2.86 10.27
CA ASP A 16 -12.73 -3.19 11.61
C ASP A 16 -11.59 -3.59 12.54
N ASP A 17 -11.84 -3.43 13.85
CA ASP A 17 -11.00 -3.92 14.94
C ASP A 17 -9.56 -3.37 14.98
N ILE A 18 -9.34 -2.17 14.43
CA ILE A 18 -8.15 -1.33 14.64
C ILE A 18 -8.54 0.13 14.86
N SER A 19 -7.81 0.83 15.73
CA SER A 19 -8.07 2.25 16.04
C SER A 19 -7.65 3.16 14.88
N ASP A 20 -8.13 4.40 14.90
CA ASP A 20 -7.75 5.37 13.87
C ASP A 20 -6.28 5.80 13.98
N GLU A 21 -5.70 5.79 15.18
CA GLU A 21 -4.26 5.97 15.39
C GLU A 21 -3.46 4.84 14.74
N GLN A 22 -3.87 3.59 14.93
CA GLN A 22 -3.22 2.44 14.30
C GLN A 22 -3.30 2.52 12.77
N LYS A 23 -4.46 2.92 12.22
CA LYS A 23 -4.60 3.17 10.78
C LYS A 23 -3.65 4.27 10.31
N ALA A 24 -3.55 5.37 11.05
CA ALA A 24 -2.65 6.47 10.71
C ALA A 24 -1.17 6.03 10.71
N GLU A 25 -0.73 5.27 11.72
CA GLU A 25 0.62 4.71 11.79
C GLU A 25 0.91 3.76 10.63
N ILE A 26 -0.04 2.89 10.29
CA ILE A 26 0.09 1.99 9.13
C ILE A 26 0.20 2.79 7.83
N CYS A 27 -0.67 3.77 7.62
CA CYS A 27 -0.65 4.61 6.42
C CYS A 27 0.67 5.38 6.30
N ALA A 28 1.17 5.96 7.39
CA ALA A 28 2.47 6.63 7.42
C ALA A 28 3.62 5.67 7.11
N PHE A 29 3.60 4.46 7.67
CA PHE A 29 4.58 3.42 7.39
C PHE A 29 4.58 3.00 5.91
N ILE A 30 3.39 2.76 5.34
CA ILE A 30 3.24 2.42 3.92
C ILE A 30 3.69 3.58 3.03
N GLN A 31 3.35 4.82 3.38
CA GLN A 31 3.78 6.00 2.63
C GLN A 31 5.31 6.11 2.60
N GLY A 32 5.97 5.92 3.74
CA GLY A 32 7.44 5.86 3.80
C GLY A 32 8.03 4.80 2.88
N ALA A 33 7.43 3.60 2.83
CA ALA A 33 7.87 2.54 1.92
C ALA A 33 7.70 2.92 0.43
N ILE A 34 6.60 3.58 0.07
CA ILE A 34 6.39 4.09 -1.30
C ILE A 34 7.44 5.16 -1.64
N TYR A 35 7.72 6.09 -0.72
CA TYR A 35 8.72 7.13 -0.94
C TYR A 35 10.10 6.53 -1.17
N TYR A 36 10.52 5.59 -0.32
CA TYR A 36 11.78 4.87 -0.47
C TYR A 36 11.85 4.13 -1.81
N TRP A 37 10.79 3.41 -2.20
CA TRP A 37 10.74 2.71 -3.49
C TRP A 37 10.89 3.68 -4.66
N CYS A 38 10.08 4.74 -4.68
CA CYS A 38 10.10 5.75 -5.72
C CYS A 38 11.47 6.41 -5.82
N GLN A 39 12.12 6.75 -4.70
CA GLN A 39 13.43 7.39 -4.70
C GLN A 39 14.53 6.53 -5.34
N ILE A 40 14.57 5.23 -5.02
CA ILE A 40 15.63 4.33 -5.50
C ILE A 40 15.39 3.86 -6.93
N ASN A 41 14.12 3.79 -7.34
CA ASN A 41 13.72 3.26 -8.64
C ASN A 41 13.18 4.35 -9.58
N PHE A 42 13.52 5.61 -9.33
CA PHE A 42 13.23 6.71 -10.24
C PHE A 42 14.23 6.72 -11.38
N ASP A 43 13.75 6.87 -12.61
CA ASP A 43 14.59 7.13 -13.77
C ASP A 43 14.41 8.57 -14.21
N GLU A 44 15.50 9.35 -14.13
CA GLU A 44 15.51 10.77 -14.51
C GLU A 44 15.25 10.99 -16.00
N ASN A 45 15.56 10.00 -16.86
CA ASN A 45 15.37 10.14 -18.30
C ASN A 45 13.90 10.00 -18.70
N SER A 46 13.19 9.04 -18.09
CA SER A 46 11.76 8.84 -18.31
C SER A 46 10.88 9.69 -17.39
N ASN A 47 11.45 10.30 -16.35
CA ASN A 47 10.75 11.05 -15.30
C ASN A 47 9.67 10.22 -14.58
N GLU A 48 9.93 8.92 -14.38
CA GLU A 48 8.98 7.96 -13.82
C GLU A 48 9.68 6.93 -12.92
N SER A 49 8.93 6.29 -12.02
CA SER A 49 9.46 5.17 -11.23
C SER A 49 9.17 3.80 -11.86
N LEU A 50 9.95 2.78 -11.50
CA LEU A 50 9.55 1.39 -11.71
C LEU A 50 8.21 1.07 -11.02
N ASN A 51 7.49 0.11 -11.58
CA ASN A 51 6.25 -0.41 -11.01
C ASN A 51 6.52 -1.11 -9.65
N PHE A 52 5.58 -0.98 -8.72
CA PHE A 52 5.57 -1.71 -7.46
C PHE A 52 4.18 -2.27 -7.15
N THR A 53 4.16 -3.33 -6.34
CA THR A 53 2.96 -3.93 -5.77
C THR A 53 3.06 -3.93 -4.24
N GLY A 54 1.97 -4.28 -3.55
CA GLY A 54 2.03 -4.50 -2.10
C GLY A 54 3.02 -5.60 -1.69
N ARG A 55 3.34 -6.55 -2.59
CA ARG A 55 4.34 -7.59 -2.31
C ARG A 55 5.76 -7.04 -2.27
N ASP A 56 6.05 -6.02 -3.06
CA ASP A 56 7.38 -5.41 -3.15
C ASP A 56 7.66 -4.52 -1.94
N LEU A 57 6.62 -3.84 -1.43
CA LEU A 57 6.75 -2.91 -0.31
C LEU A 57 6.69 -3.61 1.05
N ILE A 58 5.61 -4.35 1.31
CA ILE A 58 5.22 -4.80 2.65
C ILE A 58 4.85 -6.29 2.70
N GLY A 59 5.03 -7.01 1.61
CA GLY A 59 4.78 -8.44 1.50
C GLY A 59 6.03 -9.19 1.05
N GLY A 60 5.86 -10.32 0.36
CA GLY A 60 6.99 -11.06 -0.22
C GLY A 60 8.07 -11.38 0.83
N LYS A 61 9.27 -10.82 0.66
CA LYS A 61 10.37 -10.93 1.63
C LYS A 61 10.15 -10.08 2.90
N ASN A 62 9.44 -8.96 2.78
CA ASN A 62 9.09 -8.01 3.86
C ASN A 62 7.80 -8.40 4.62
N ARG A 63 7.47 -9.69 4.65
CA ARG A 63 6.25 -10.22 5.31
C ARG A 63 6.37 -10.40 6.83
N HIS A 64 7.53 -10.09 7.40
CA HIS A 64 7.78 -10.21 8.85
C HIS A 64 7.43 -8.90 9.54
N TRP A 65 6.17 -8.73 9.92
CA TRP A 65 5.67 -7.47 10.49
C TRP A 65 5.93 -7.29 11.99
N LYS A 66 6.72 -8.16 12.61
CA LYS A 66 7.06 -8.01 14.03
C LYS A 66 7.83 -6.71 14.23
N GLY A 67 7.32 -5.83 15.11
CA GLY A 67 7.93 -4.53 15.38
C GLY A 67 7.51 -3.42 14.42
N THR A 68 6.58 -3.67 13.49
CA THR A 68 6.02 -2.64 12.62
C THR A 68 4.54 -2.38 12.95
N PRO A 69 3.99 -1.22 12.55
CA PRO A 69 2.55 -0.94 12.71
C PRO A 69 1.64 -1.96 12.02
N LEU A 70 2.11 -2.63 10.96
CA LEU A 70 1.34 -3.65 10.23
C LEU A 70 0.97 -4.87 11.08
N LEU A 71 1.66 -5.12 12.20
CA LEU A 71 1.39 -6.26 13.07
C LEU A 71 -0.05 -6.28 13.60
N CYS A 72 -0.67 -5.11 13.80
CA CYS A 72 -2.05 -5.04 14.30
C CYS A 72 -3.05 -5.69 13.32
N LEU A 73 -2.82 -5.59 12.01
CA LEU A 73 -3.65 -6.22 10.98
C LEU A 73 -3.66 -7.74 11.10
N TYR A 74 -2.51 -8.35 11.44
CA TYR A 74 -2.45 -9.79 11.69
C TYR A 74 -3.09 -10.14 13.04
N LYS A 75 -2.78 -9.37 14.09
CA LYS A 75 -3.25 -9.65 15.46
C LYS A 75 -4.77 -9.69 15.55
N LYS A 76 -5.49 -8.76 14.91
CA LYS A 76 -6.97 -8.75 14.99
C LYS A 76 -7.59 -10.06 14.50
N TYR A 77 -7.10 -10.61 13.39
CA TYR A 77 -7.62 -11.88 12.85
C TYR A 77 -7.19 -13.08 13.69
N SER A 78 -5.95 -13.07 14.18
CA SER A 78 -5.43 -14.13 15.04
C SER A 78 -6.19 -14.19 16.38
N THR A 79 -6.51 -13.03 16.97
CA THR A 79 -7.29 -12.95 18.22
C THR A 79 -8.76 -13.31 18.00
N ALA A 80 -9.30 -13.09 16.80
CA ALA A 80 -10.64 -13.55 16.42
C ALA A 80 -10.75 -15.07 16.15
N GLY A 81 -9.68 -15.84 16.38
CA GLY A 81 -9.69 -17.30 16.27
C GLY A 81 -9.42 -17.87 14.88
N ASN A 82 -8.99 -17.04 13.92
CA ASN A 82 -8.61 -17.51 12.60
C ASN A 82 -7.31 -18.34 12.66
N SER A 83 -7.12 -19.26 11.70
CA SER A 83 -5.84 -19.95 11.54
C SER A 83 -4.70 -18.96 11.23
N ASP A 84 -3.44 -19.31 11.51
CA ASP A 84 -2.29 -18.44 11.15
C ASP A 84 -2.28 -18.12 9.64
N LYS A 85 -2.57 -19.13 8.81
CA LYS A 85 -2.66 -18.97 7.35
C LYS A 85 -3.74 -17.97 6.94
N ASP A 86 -4.94 -18.10 7.51
CA ASP A 86 -6.06 -17.21 7.17
C ASP A 86 -5.83 -15.80 7.74
N SER A 87 -5.29 -15.70 8.96
CA SER A 87 -4.93 -14.42 9.58
C SER A 87 -3.93 -13.64 8.72
N ARG A 88 -2.89 -14.30 8.20
CA ARG A 88 -1.93 -13.68 7.28
C ARG A 88 -2.59 -13.26 5.97
N LYS A 89 -3.47 -14.09 5.42
CA LYS A 89 -4.16 -13.81 4.15
C LYS A 89 -5.06 -12.58 4.28
N LEU A 90 -5.89 -12.53 5.32
CA LEU A 90 -6.82 -11.43 5.58
C LEU A 90 -6.07 -10.14 5.91
N ALA A 91 -5.02 -10.21 6.73
CA ALA A 91 -4.17 -9.06 7.03
C ALA A 91 -3.47 -8.49 5.80
N ALA A 92 -3.07 -9.35 4.84
CA ALA A 92 -2.49 -8.91 3.57
C ALA A 92 -3.52 -8.21 2.66
N ILE A 93 -4.79 -8.62 2.70
CA ILE A 93 -5.88 -7.95 1.98
C ILE A 93 -6.09 -6.54 2.55
N ASP A 94 -6.18 -6.42 3.87
CA ASP A 94 -6.32 -5.13 4.55
C ASP A 94 -5.14 -4.20 4.26
N ALA A 95 -3.91 -4.72 4.30
CA ALA A 95 -2.72 -3.97 3.93
C ALA A 95 -2.78 -3.50 2.46
N GLY A 96 -3.34 -4.30 1.56
CA GLY A 96 -3.58 -3.93 0.17
C GLY A 96 -4.62 -2.81 0.00
N HIS A 97 -5.69 -2.83 0.79
CA HIS A 97 -6.69 -1.75 0.82
C HIS A 97 -6.08 -0.44 1.34
N LEU A 98 -5.27 -0.49 2.40
CA LEU A 98 -4.57 0.67 2.94
C LEU A 98 -3.53 1.20 1.96
N LEU A 99 -2.77 0.31 1.29
CA LEU A 99 -1.84 0.72 0.22
C LEU A 99 -2.55 1.49 -0.88
N ARG A 100 -3.67 0.96 -1.38
CA ARG A 100 -4.47 1.66 -2.39
C ARG A 100 -4.89 3.04 -1.88
N TRP A 101 -5.40 3.12 -0.65
CA TRP A 101 -5.79 4.40 -0.08
C TRP A 101 -4.63 5.40 0.02
N VAL A 102 -3.45 4.95 0.45
CA VAL A 102 -2.26 5.81 0.53
C VAL A 102 -1.85 6.33 -0.85
N VAL A 103 -1.86 5.47 -1.88
CA VAL A 103 -1.57 5.89 -3.27
C VAL A 103 -2.64 6.85 -3.80
N ASP A 104 -3.91 6.56 -3.54
CA ASP A 104 -5.04 7.39 -3.94
C ASP A 104 -5.03 8.76 -3.23
N ASN A 105 -4.37 8.92 -2.08
CA ASN A 105 -4.31 10.19 -1.34
C ASN A 105 -2.91 10.81 -1.30
N ASP A 106 -1.94 10.23 -2.01
CA ASP A 106 -0.61 10.84 -2.13
C ASP A 106 -0.71 12.12 -2.95
N LYS A 107 0.09 13.13 -2.57
CA LYS A 107 0.22 14.39 -3.31
C LYS A 107 0.88 14.23 -4.68
N ARG A 108 1.52 13.08 -4.94
CA ARG A 108 2.11 12.73 -6.24
C ARG A 108 1.07 12.03 -7.13
N GLY A 109 1.20 12.21 -8.44
CA GLY A 109 0.43 11.50 -9.45
C GLY A 109 0.87 10.04 -9.53
N PHE A 110 -0.07 9.10 -9.43
CA PHE A 110 0.22 7.69 -9.63
C PHE A 110 -0.67 7.13 -10.73
N CYS A 111 -0.11 6.18 -11.46
CA CYS A 111 -0.84 5.33 -12.38
C CYS A 111 -0.89 3.91 -11.85
N TYR A 112 -1.91 3.15 -12.24
CA TYR A 112 -1.94 1.71 -12.04
C TYR A 112 -2.01 0.95 -13.35
N VAL A 113 -1.59 -0.30 -13.27
CA VAL A 113 -1.60 -1.23 -14.38
C VAL A 113 -2.91 -2.01 -14.38
N GLU A 114 -3.74 -1.82 -15.40
CA GLU A 114 -4.95 -2.61 -15.56
C GLU A 114 -4.66 -4.10 -15.78
N GLY A 115 -5.56 -4.96 -15.28
CA GLY A 115 -5.48 -6.41 -15.46
C GLY A 115 -4.43 -7.13 -14.61
N THR A 116 -3.73 -6.43 -13.70
CA THR A 116 -2.75 -7.06 -12.80
C THR A 116 -3.35 -7.43 -11.43
N SER A 117 -3.00 -8.63 -10.94
CA SER A 117 -3.31 -9.10 -9.59
C SER A 117 -2.05 -9.73 -8.96
N PRO A 118 -1.50 -9.17 -7.87
CA PRO A 118 -1.92 -7.93 -7.20
C PRO A 118 -1.74 -6.69 -8.10
N ARG A 119 -2.52 -5.63 -7.83
CA ARG A 119 -2.45 -4.36 -8.57
C ARG A 119 -1.04 -3.77 -8.48
N ALA A 120 -0.49 -3.39 -9.62
CA ALA A 120 0.78 -2.66 -9.70
C ALA A 120 0.55 -1.16 -9.89
N TYR A 121 1.40 -0.36 -9.26
CA TYR A 121 1.38 1.10 -9.24
C TYR A 121 2.73 1.65 -9.69
N LYS A 122 2.74 2.87 -10.22
CA LYS A 122 3.96 3.60 -10.59
C LYS A 122 3.77 5.09 -10.34
N TRP A 123 4.82 5.76 -9.86
CA TRP A 123 4.85 7.23 -9.81
C TRP A 123 5.11 7.77 -11.22
N ASP A 124 4.23 8.65 -11.71
CA ASP A 124 4.31 9.21 -13.07
C ASP A 124 5.12 10.53 -13.16
N GLY A 125 5.84 10.89 -12.09
CA GLY A 125 6.64 12.11 -12.01
C GLY A 125 5.84 13.40 -11.89
N THR A 126 4.50 13.34 -11.89
CA THR A 126 3.65 14.52 -11.81
C THR A 126 3.17 14.78 -10.38
N PRO A 127 2.83 16.03 -10.02
CA PRO A 127 2.01 16.29 -8.85
C PRO A 127 0.56 15.87 -9.10
N LYS A 128 -0.16 15.52 -8.04
CA LYS A 128 -1.61 15.43 -8.07
C LYS A 128 -2.14 16.86 -7.93
N ASP A 129 -2.87 17.33 -8.94
CA ASP A 129 -3.42 18.69 -8.96
C ASP A 129 -4.16 19.00 -7.64
N TRP A 130 -3.91 20.19 -7.08
CA TRP A 130 -4.50 20.67 -5.81
C TRP A 130 -5.95 21.10 -6.01
#